data_AF-A0A432TDP4-F1
#
_entry.id   AF-A0A432TDP4-F1
#
_cell.length_a   1.000
_cell.length_b   1.000
_cell.length_c   1.000
_cell.angle_alpha   90.00
_cell.angle_beta   90.00
_cell.angle_gamma   90.00
#
_symmetry.space_group_name_H-M   'P 1'
#
loop_
_entity.id
_entity.type
_entity.pdbx_description
1 polymer ?
#
loop_
_entity_poly.entity_id
_entity_poly.type
_entity_poly.pdbx_seq_one_letter_code
_entity_poly.pdbx_strand_id
1 'polypeptide(L)'
;MQLLKFFLGIVLVQLITGTLIALSPSEFNVVGILRLITPLLFVSLVVAFWFTSLAANFRKDSEAKIKSSFAKEKEEIKVNAEKAKIKVVKEAQRDIAREAKVTYAKANFKVGAAFAGTLAIGALFVLAQMVTVGLLTLTAAGGGAAGYYYRGRRLENKKREELPIIDVKVIEK
;
A
#
# COMPACT_ATOMS: atom_id res chain seq x y z
N MET A 1 10.60 35.20 -38.88
CA MET A 1 11.44 36.08 -39.75
C MET A 1 11.79 37.37 -39.00
N GLN A 2 12.66 37.29 -37.98
CA GLN A 2 12.98 38.44 -37.12
C GLN A 2 14.12 39.29 -37.68
N LEU A 3 15.11 38.66 -38.32
CA LEU A 3 16.12 39.34 -39.14
C LEU A 3 15.50 40.24 -40.21
N LEU A 4 14.34 39.84 -40.75
CA LEU A 4 13.60 40.60 -41.76
C LEU A 4 13.06 41.92 -41.21
N LYS A 5 12.65 41.97 -39.93
CA LYS A 5 12.18 43.20 -39.27
C LYS A 5 13.33 44.20 -39.05
N PHE A 6 14.50 43.71 -38.64
CA PHE A 6 15.69 44.56 -38.53
C PHE A 6 16.16 45.07 -39.88
N PHE A 7 16.21 44.17 -40.88
CA PHE A 7 16.57 44.51 -42.25
C PHE A 7 15.66 45.60 -42.82
N LEU A 8 14.34 45.48 -42.67
CA LEU A 8 13.37 46.45 -43.16
C LEU A 8 13.51 47.81 -42.45
N GLY A 9 13.82 47.80 -41.15
CA GLY A 9 14.16 49.01 -40.39
C GLY A 9 15.44 49.69 -40.92
N ILE A 10 16.50 48.92 -41.16
CA ILE A 10 17.76 49.46 -41.72
C ILE A 10 17.51 50.04 -43.12
N VAL A 11 16.79 49.33 -43.99
CA VAL A 11 16.45 49.80 -45.34
C VAL A 11 15.66 51.12 -45.29
N LEU A 12 14.68 51.24 -44.39
CA LEU A 12 13.91 52.47 -44.23
C LEU A 12 14.79 53.65 -43.81
N VAL A 13 15.74 53.44 -42.90
CA VAL A 13 16.70 54.48 -42.46
C VAL A 13 17.63 54.91 -43.59
N GLN A 14 18.10 53.96 -44.39
CA GLN A 14 18.93 54.25 -45.56
C GLN A 14 18.17 55.04 -46.62
N LEU A 15 16.88 54.73 -46.85
CA LEU A 15 16.03 55.50 -47.76
C LEU A 15 15.83 56.93 -47.25
N ILE A 16 15.48 57.11 -45.97
CA ILE A 16 15.32 58.44 -45.36
C ILE A 16 16.62 59.25 -45.46
N THR A 17 17.75 58.63 -45.16
CA THR A 17 19.07 59.26 -45.23
C THR A 17 19.43 59.64 -46.66
N GLY A 18 19.18 58.76 -47.62
CA GLY A 18 19.39 59.01 -49.05
C GLY A 18 18.53 60.15 -49.57
N THR A 19 17.25 60.21 -49.18
CA THR A 19 16.35 61.31 -49.53
C THR A 19 16.81 62.63 -48.91
N LEU A 20 17.28 62.63 -47.65
CA LEU A 20 17.81 63.83 -47.00
C LEU A 20 19.04 64.38 -47.72
N ILE A 21 19.96 63.49 -48.13
CA ILE A 21 21.17 63.87 -48.88
C ILE A 21 20.80 64.40 -50.26
N ALA A 22 19.84 63.77 -50.95
CA ALA A 22 19.39 64.20 -52.28
C ALA A 22 18.69 65.57 -52.27
N LEU A 23 17.98 65.90 -51.18
CA LEU A 23 17.35 67.22 -50.98
C LEU A 23 18.29 68.26 -50.37
N SER A 24 19.56 67.92 -50.12
CA SER A 24 20.53 68.84 -49.54
C SER A 24 20.85 69.99 -50.50
N PRO A 25 20.87 71.25 -50.03
CA PRO A 25 21.39 72.35 -50.82
C PRO A 25 22.87 72.11 -51.18
N SER A 26 23.28 72.55 -52.37
CA SER A 26 24.63 72.36 -52.93
C SER A 26 25.71 73.20 -52.25
N GLU A 27 25.33 74.23 -51.48
CA GLU A 27 26.25 75.08 -50.75
C GLU A 27 26.30 74.72 -49.26
N PHE A 28 27.51 74.45 -48.76
CA PHE A 28 27.77 74.14 -47.36
C PHE A 28 27.82 75.41 -46.51
N ASN A 29 26.63 75.95 -46.20
CA ASN A 29 26.48 77.03 -45.22
C ASN A 29 26.09 76.46 -43.83
N VAL A 30 26.39 77.17 -42.76
CA VAL A 30 26.08 76.79 -41.35
C VAL A 30 24.59 76.47 -41.19
N VAL A 31 23.72 77.25 -41.81
CA VAL A 31 22.26 77.04 -41.79
C VAL A 31 21.86 75.77 -42.55
N GLY A 32 22.54 75.45 -43.67
CA GLY A 32 22.31 74.24 -44.45
C GLY A 32 22.71 72.97 -43.66
N ILE A 33 23.85 73.03 -42.98
CA ILE A 33 24.32 71.96 -42.10
C ILE A 33 23.35 71.74 -40.93
N LEU A 34 22.90 72.83 -40.29
CA LEU A 34 21.97 72.75 -39.16
C LEU A 34 20.59 72.17 -39.56
N ARG A 35 20.11 72.50 -40.77
CA ARG A 35 18.88 71.95 -41.35
C ARG A 35 18.97 70.45 -41.65
N LEU A 36 20.17 69.91 -41.85
CA LEU A 36 20.42 68.50 -42.16
C LEU A 36 20.67 67.66 -40.90
N ILE A 37 21.45 68.19 -39.95
CA ILE A 37 21.76 67.53 -38.67
C ILE A 37 20.50 67.36 -37.81
N THR A 38 19.63 68.37 -37.76
CA THR A 38 18.41 68.34 -36.95
C THR A 38 17.51 67.12 -37.25
N PRO A 39 17.08 66.87 -38.51
CA PRO A 39 16.30 65.69 -38.84
C PRO A 39 17.09 64.38 -38.73
N LEU A 40 18.40 64.38 -39.02
CA LEU A 40 19.25 63.19 -38.84
C LEU A 40 19.31 62.74 -37.38
N LEU A 41 19.47 63.68 -36.44
CA LEU A 41 19.47 63.38 -35.01
C LEU A 41 18.11 62.85 -34.56
N PHE A 42 17.02 63.46 -35.03
CA PHE A 42 15.68 62.99 -34.69
C PHE A 42 15.41 61.57 -35.20
N VAL A 43 15.74 61.29 -36.47
CA VAL A 43 15.61 59.96 -37.06
C VAL A 43 16.48 58.96 -36.32
N SER A 44 17.73 59.30 -36.00
CA SER A 44 18.64 58.46 -35.22
C SER A 44 18.06 58.07 -33.86
N LEU A 45 17.45 59.02 -33.14
CA LEU A 45 16.81 58.75 -31.85
C LEU A 45 15.60 57.83 -31.97
N VAL A 46 14.72 58.09 -32.94
CA VAL A 46 13.54 57.25 -33.19
C VAL A 46 13.95 55.82 -33.55
N VAL A 47 14.99 55.69 -34.38
CA VAL A 47 15.54 54.42 -34.84
C VAL A 47 16.22 53.67 -33.69
N ALA A 48 17.01 54.35 -32.87
CA ALA A 48 17.63 53.78 -31.69
C ALA A 48 16.55 53.23 -30.74
N PHE A 49 15.51 54.02 -30.47
CA PHE A 49 14.38 53.59 -29.65
C PHE A 49 13.64 52.39 -30.26
N TRP A 50 13.38 52.41 -31.58
CA TRP A 50 12.74 51.32 -32.30
C TRP A 50 13.53 50.01 -32.20
N PHE A 51 14.85 50.06 -32.44
CA PHE A 51 15.71 48.88 -32.34
C PHE A 51 15.84 48.37 -30.91
N THR A 52 15.95 49.25 -29.91
CA THR A 52 15.96 48.86 -28.50
C THR A 52 14.64 48.20 -28.09
N SER A 53 13.50 48.73 -28.52
CA SER A 53 12.19 48.15 -28.26
C SER A 53 12.05 46.76 -28.89
N LEU A 54 12.49 46.62 -30.15
CA LEU A 54 12.50 45.34 -30.84
C LEU A 54 13.39 44.33 -30.11
N ALA A 55 14.60 44.74 -29.70
CA ALA A 55 15.54 43.93 -28.92
C ALA A 55 15.00 43.50 -27.55
N ALA A 56 14.32 44.40 -26.84
CA ALA A 56 13.75 44.13 -25.52
C ALA A 56 12.64 43.08 -25.58
N ASN A 57 11.81 43.10 -26.63
CA ASN A 57 10.77 42.08 -26.83
C ASN A 57 11.37 40.68 -27.06
N PHE A 58 12.51 40.55 -27.75
CA PHE A 58 13.16 39.25 -27.92
C PHE A 58 13.73 38.67 -26.62
N ARG A 59 14.28 39.54 -25.77
CA ARG A 59 14.78 39.13 -24.45
C ARG A 59 13.66 38.59 -23.58
N LYS A 60 12.50 39.26 -23.57
CA LYS A 60 11.33 38.84 -22.80
C LYS A 60 10.76 37.49 -23.26
N ASP A 61 10.63 37.28 -24.57
CA ASP A 61 10.09 36.02 -25.10
C ASP A 61 11.01 34.83 -24.82
N SER A 62 12.33 35.04 -24.95
CA SER A 62 13.32 34.00 -24.66
C SER A 62 13.37 33.68 -23.17
N GLU A 63 13.33 34.71 -22.31
CA GLU A 63 13.33 34.52 -20.86
C GLU A 63 12.03 33.86 -20.37
N ALA A 64 10.88 34.20 -20.94
CA ALA A 64 9.60 33.56 -20.62
C ALA A 64 9.59 32.09 -21.04
N LYS A 65 10.17 31.75 -22.21
CA LYS A 65 10.30 30.36 -22.65
C LYS A 65 11.23 29.55 -21.75
N ILE A 66 12.34 30.15 -21.32
CA ILE A 66 13.27 29.52 -20.38
C ILE A 66 12.58 29.32 -19.02
N LYS A 67 11.93 30.34 -18.46
CA LYS A 67 11.20 30.25 -17.18
C LYS A 67 10.09 29.20 -17.21
N SER A 68 9.32 29.13 -18.29
CA SER A 68 8.26 28.11 -18.44
C SER A 68 8.83 26.70 -18.58
N SER A 69 9.96 26.53 -19.26
CA SER A 69 10.67 25.24 -19.32
C SER A 69 11.16 24.81 -17.94
N PHE A 70 11.81 25.71 -17.19
CA PHE A 70 12.26 25.43 -15.83
C PHE A 70 11.11 25.12 -14.87
N ALA A 71 9.96 25.79 -15.01
CA ALA A 71 8.79 25.50 -14.20
C ALA A 71 8.26 24.09 -14.47
N LYS A 72 8.17 23.69 -15.75
CA LYS A 72 7.75 22.33 -16.14
C LYS A 72 8.71 21.27 -15.65
N GLU A 73 10.02 21.49 -15.80
CA GLU A 73 11.04 20.54 -15.36
C GLU A 73 11.01 20.35 -13.84
N LYS A 74 10.85 21.43 -13.07
CA LYS A 74 10.69 21.35 -11.60
C LYS A 74 9.45 20.56 -11.18
N GLU A 75 8.33 20.77 -11.87
CA GLU A 75 7.10 20.03 -11.61
C GLU A 75 7.27 18.54 -11.90
N GLU A 76 7.89 18.20 -13.03
CA GLU A 76 8.16 16.81 -13.40
C GLU A 76 9.07 16.11 -12.37
N ILE A 77 10.15 16.77 -11.94
CA ILE A 77 11.04 16.25 -10.90
C ILE A 77 10.27 16.02 -9.58
N LYS A 78 9.43 16.96 -9.16
CA LYS A 78 8.63 16.85 -7.94
C LYS A 78 7.65 15.68 -8.01
N VAL A 79 6.91 15.57 -9.11
CA VAL A 79 5.95 14.49 -9.34
C VAL A 79 6.64 13.13 -9.38
N ASN A 80 7.79 13.02 -10.04
CA ASN A 80 8.57 11.78 -10.08
C ASN A 80 9.11 11.40 -8.71
N ALA A 81 9.58 12.37 -7.91
CA ALA A 81 10.01 12.13 -6.53
C ALA A 81 8.85 11.69 -5.63
N GLU A 82 7.66 12.29 -5.77
CA GLU A 82 6.46 11.88 -5.03
C GLU A 82 6.02 10.46 -5.43
N LYS A 83 5.99 10.14 -6.72
CA LYS A 83 5.70 8.79 -7.21
C LYS A 83 6.70 7.76 -6.69
N ALA A 84 7.99 8.10 -6.66
CA ALA A 84 9.03 7.22 -6.12
C ALA A 84 8.82 6.97 -4.61
N LYS A 85 8.55 8.01 -3.83
CA LYS A 85 8.22 7.87 -2.39
C LYS A 85 7.00 6.99 -2.17
N ILE A 86 5.92 7.19 -2.95
CA ILE A 86 4.71 6.38 -2.84
C ILE A 86 4.99 4.92 -3.18
N LYS A 87 5.77 4.63 -4.21
CA LYS A 87 6.15 3.25 -4.57
C LYS A 87 6.92 2.57 -3.43
N VAL A 88 7.95 3.24 -2.89
CA VAL A 88 8.75 2.70 -1.78
C VAL A 88 7.90 2.45 -0.54
N VAL A 89 7.03 3.40 -0.16
CA VAL A 89 6.13 3.23 0.99
C VAL A 89 5.15 2.07 0.76
N LYS A 90 4.62 1.92 -0.45
CA LYS A 90 3.69 0.83 -0.80
C LYS A 90 4.38 -0.53 -0.79
N GLU A 91 5.62 -0.62 -1.26
CA GLU A 91 6.42 -1.83 -1.19
C GLU A 91 6.73 -2.19 0.27
N ALA A 92 7.21 -1.23 1.07
CA ALA A 92 7.44 -1.43 2.49
C ALA A 92 6.17 -1.90 3.24
N GLN A 93 5.01 -1.29 2.96
CA GLN A 93 3.74 -1.73 3.55
C GLN A 93 3.35 -3.15 3.12
N ARG A 94 3.60 -3.54 1.87
CA ARG A 94 3.34 -4.90 1.38
C ARG A 94 4.25 -5.92 2.07
N ASP A 95 5.52 -5.58 2.25
CA ASP A 95 6.47 -6.46 2.92
C ASP A 95 6.14 -6.61 4.40
N ILE A 96 5.84 -5.50 5.11
CA ILE A 96 5.37 -5.54 6.50
C ILE A 96 4.08 -6.37 6.61
N ALA A 97 3.11 -6.17 5.72
CA ALA A 97 1.87 -6.95 5.74
C ALA A 97 2.12 -8.44 5.48
N ARG A 98 3.07 -8.78 4.60
CA ARG A 98 3.45 -10.16 4.29
C ARG A 98 4.15 -10.81 5.48
N GLU A 99 5.12 -10.13 6.08
CA GLU A 99 5.82 -10.58 7.29
C GLU A 99 4.87 -10.72 8.47
N ALA A 100 3.96 -9.77 8.65
CA ALA A 100 2.90 -9.87 9.65
C ALA A 100 2.05 -11.11 9.39
N LYS A 101 1.56 -11.35 8.15
CA LYS A 101 0.75 -12.53 7.82
C LYS A 101 1.48 -13.84 8.12
N VAL A 102 2.76 -13.94 7.75
CA VAL A 102 3.58 -15.13 8.00
C VAL A 102 3.81 -15.34 9.50
N THR A 103 4.07 -14.26 10.25
CA THR A 103 4.29 -14.29 11.69
C THR A 103 3.01 -14.66 12.45
N TYR A 104 1.87 -14.05 12.10
CA TYR A 104 0.55 -14.39 12.64
C TYR A 104 0.17 -15.84 12.32
N ALA A 105 0.45 -16.34 11.10
CA ALA A 105 0.18 -17.72 10.74
C ALA A 105 1.01 -18.72 11.58
N LYS A 106 2.31 -18.45 11.77
CA LYS A 106 3.18 -19.28 12.63
C LYS A 106 2.73 -19.26 14.09
N ALA A 107 2.33 -18.11 14.61
CA ALA A 107 1.83 -17.97 15.98
C ALA A 107 0.50 -18.70 16.18
N ASN A 108 -0.47 -18.52 15.29
CA ASN A 108 -1.78 -19.18 15.34
C ASN A 108 -1.66 -20.70 15.19
N PHE A 109 -0.72 -21.19 14.38
CA PHE A 109 -0.47 -22.62 14.27
C PHE A 109 0.07 -23.23 15.57
N LYS A 110 0.97 -22.54 16.28
CA LYS A 110 1.50 -23.02 17.57
C LYS A 110 0.42 -23.07 18.65
N VAL A 111 -0.45 -22.06 18.72
CA VAL A 111 -1.58 -22.01 19.66
C VAL A 111 -2.63 -23.07 19.31
N GLY A 112 -2.98 -23.20 18.03
CA GLY A 112 -3.94 -24.21 17.56
C GLY A 112 -3.45 -25.64 17.79
N ALA A 113 -2.17 -25.92 17.53
CA ALA A 113 -1.58 -27.23 17.79
C ALA A 113 -1.54 -27.56 19.29
N ALA A 114 -1.22 -26.59 20.15
CA ALA A 114 -1.25 -26.78 21.60
C ALA A 114 -2.67 -27.09 22.09
N PHE A 115 -3.67 -26.33 21.63
CA PHE A 115 -5.08 -26.53 22.01
C PHE A 115 -5.61 -27.88 21.53
N ALA A 116 -5.35 -28.24 20.27
CA ALA A 116 -5.71 -29.55 19.72
C ALA A 116 -5.04 -30.70 20.49
N GLY A 117 -3.76 -30.52 20.87
CA GLY A 117 -3.03 -31.47 21.71
C GLY A 117 -3.67 -31.67 23.08
N THR A 118 -4.03 -30.57 23.76
CA THR A 118 -4.73 -30.64 25.07
C THR A 118 -6.09 -31.32 24.95
N LEU A 119 -6.88 -31.00 23.91
CA LEU A 119 -8.17 -31.65 23.67
C LEU A 119 -8.02 -33.15 23.38
N ALA A 120 -7.01 -33.54 22.61
CA ALA A 120 -6.74 -34.95 22.34
C ALA A 120 -6.38 -35.73 23.62
N ILE A 121 -5.56 -35.14 24.50
CA ILE A 121 -5.25 -35.72 25.82
C ILE A 121 -6.52 -35.86 26.66
N GLY A 122 -7.38 -34.83 26.69
CA GLY A 122 -8.66 -34.87 27.39
C GLY A 122 -9.59 -35.98 26.88
N ALA A 123 -9.69 -36.13 25.56
CA ALA A 123 -10.48 -37.19 24.93
C ALA A 123 -9.97 -38.59 25.30
N LEU A 124 -8.64 -38.79 25.31
CA LEU A 124 -8.03 -40.05 25.77
C LEU A 124 -8.38 -40.33 27.24
N PHE A 125 -8.40 -39.31 28.09
CA PHE A 125 -8.76 -39.44 29.50
C PHE A 125 -10.22 -39.87 29.68
N VAL A 126 -11.15 -39.30 28.89
CA VAL A 126 -12.56 -39.69 28.91
C VAL A 126 -12.75 -41.14 28.48
N LEU A 127 -12.03 -41.59 27.44
CA LEU A 127 -12.06 -42.99 27.01
C LEU A 127 -11.55 -43.94 28.10
N ALA A 128 -10.45 -43.58 28.78
CA ALA A 128 -9.93 -44.35 29.90
C ALA A 128 -10.95 -44.45 31.05
N GLN A 129 -11.63 -43.34 31.37
CA GLN A 129 -12.68 -43.33 32.40
C GLN A 129 -13.89 -44.18 32.02
N MET A 130 -14.30 -44.18 30.75
CA MET A 130 -15.37 -45.06 30.25
C MET A 130 -15.04 -46.54 30.46
N VAL A 131 -13.78 -46.95 30.21
CA VAL A 131 -13.32 -48.32 30.49
C VAL A 131 -13.40 -48.62 31.98
N THR A 132 -12.93 -47.73 32.85
CA THR A 132 -13.00 -47.91 34.30
C THR A 132 -14.44 -48.04 34.79
N VAL A 133 -15.33 -47.17 34.34
CA VAL A 133 -16.76 -47.20 34.69
C VAL A 133 -17.41 -48.49 34.19
N GLY A 134 -17.12 -48.90 32.95
CA GLY A 134 -17.62 -50.15 32.39
C GLY A 134 -17.19 -51.37 33.20
N LEU A 135 -15.92 -51.43 33.60
CA LEU A 135 -15.39 -52.50 34.42
C LEU A 135 -16.03 -52.52 35.81
N LEU A 136 -16.12 -51.36 36.48
CA LEU A 136 -16.77 -51.22 37.78
C LEU A 136 -18.25 -51.65 37.72
N THR A 137 -18.95 -51.29 36.64
CA THR A 137 -20.36 -51.64 36.46
C THR A 137 -20.52 -53.15 36.28
N LEU A 138 -19.68 -53.78 35.45
CA LEU A 138 -19.68 -55.24 35.26
C LEU A 138 -19.33 -55.99 36.53
N THR A 139 -18.32 -55.55 37.28
CA THR A 139 -17.92 -56.17 38.55
C THR A 139 -18.99 -55.99 39.62
N ALA A 140 -19.60 -54.81 39.74
CA ALA A 140 -20.66 -54.55 40.68
C ALA A 140 -21.93 -55.38 40.35
N ALA A 141 -22.34 -55.38 39.09
CA ALA A 141 -23.49 -56.16 38.63
C ALA A 141 -23.25 -57.67 38.75
N GLY A 142 -22.10 -58.15 38.29
CA GLY A 142 -21.70 -59.55 38.37
C GLY A 142 -21.51 -60.04 39.81
N GLY A 143 -20.87 -59.23 40.66
CA GLY A 143 -20.70 -59.52 42.08
C GLY A 143 -22.03 -59.55 42.84
N GLY A 144 -22.94 -58.62 42.53
CA GLY A 144 -24.30 -58.63 43.07
C GLY A 144 -25.07 -59.89 42.69
N ALA A 145 -25.13 -60.22 41.40
CA ALA A 145 -25.82 -61.40 40.91
C ALA A 145 -25.23 -62.72 41.45
N ALA A 146 -23.90 -62.85 41.46
CA ALA A 146 -23.20 -64.02 42.00
C ALA A 146 -23.43 -64.17 43.51
N GLY A 147 -23.47 -63.06 44.26
CA GLY A 147 -23.78 -63.07 45.70
C GLY A 147 -25.19 -63.56 46.01
N TYR A 148 -26.19 -63.13 45.25
CA TYR A 148 -27.57 -63.64 45.38
C TYR A 148 -27.67 -65.12 45.01
N TYR A 149 -26.99 -65.55 43.94
CA TYR A 149 -26.95 -66.97 43.56
C TYR A 149 -26.32 -67.84 44.66
N TYR A 150 -25.18 -67.44 45.21
CA TYR A 150 -24.51 -68.17 46.30
C TYR A 150 -25.36 -68.20 47.59
N ARG A 151 -26.01 -67.09 47.94
CA ARG A 151 -26.89 -67.01 49.11
C ARG A 151 -28.14 -67.87 48.95
N GLY A 152 -28.72 -67.94 47.75
CA GLY A 152 -29.81 -68.86 47.41
C GLY A 152 -29.43 -70.31 47.63
N ARG A 153 -28.25 -70.74 47.16
CA ARG A 153 -27.74 -72.11 47.36
C ARG A 153 -27.47 -72.44 48.83
N ARG A 154 -26.99 -71.47 49.61
CA ARG A 154 -26.74 -71.64 51.05
C ARG A 154 -28.04 -71.78 51.84
N LEU A 155 -29.08 -71.01 51.48
CA LEU A 155 -30.41 -71.11 52.06
C LEU A 155 -31.10 -72.43 51.67
N GLU A 156 -30.91 -72.89 50.44
CA GLU A 156 -31.43 -74.18 49.98
C GLU A 156 -30.78 -75.37 50.71
N ASN A 157 -29.45 -75.33 50.91
CA ASN A 157 -28.74 -76.35 51.70
C ASN A 157 -29.13 -76.30 53.19
N LYS A 158 -29.30 -75.11 53.77
CA LYS A 158 -29.75 -74.98 55.17
C LYS A 158 -31.20 -75.45 55.35
N LYS A 159 -32.06 -75.19 54.36
CA LYS A 159 -33.44 -75.71 54.32
C LYS A 159 -33.50 -77.23 54.13
N ARG A 160 -32.48 -77.84 53.51
CA ARG A 160 -32.30 -79.30 53.44
C ARG A 160 -31.77 -79.91 54.74
N GLU A 161 -30.99 -79.18 55.54
CA GLU A 161 -30.56 -79.61 56.89
C GLU A 161 -31.69 -79.53 57.94
N GLU A 162 -32.68 -78.66 57.76
CA GLU A 162 -33.83 -78.51 58.68
C GLU A 162 -35.02 -79.42 58.34
N LEU A 163 -34.93 -80.28 57.32
CA LEU A 163 -35.95 -81.31 57.06
C LEU A 163 -35.71 -82.52 57.99
N PRO A 164 -36.62 -82.81 58.94
CA PRO A 164 -36.50 -84.01 59.75
C PRO A 164 -36.58 -85.25 58.85
N ILE A 165 -35.62 -86.15 59.01
CA ILE A 165 -35.70 -87.51 58.48
C ILE A 165 -36.91 -88.15 59.15
N ILE A 166 -38.04 -88.20 58.46
CA ILE A 166 -39.19 -89.00 58.88
C ILE A 166 -38.81 -90.45 58.56
N ASP A 167 -38.25 -91.10 59.56
CA ASP A 167 -38.04 -92.55 59.61
C ASP A 167 -39.40 -93.22 59.71
N VAL A 168 -40.00 -93.61 58.57
CA VAL A 168 -41.20 -94.44 58.56
C VAL A 168 -40.78 -95.89 58.71
N LYS A 169 -40.45 -96.26 59.95
CA LYS A 169 -40.49 -97.64 60.42
C LYS A 169 -41.49 -97.71 61.56
N VAL A 170 -42.28 -98.78 61.56
CA VAL A 170 -43.34 -99.14 62.52
C VAL A 170 -44.69 -98.49 62.20
N ILE A 171 -45.61 -99.26 61.59
CA ILE A 171 -46.69 -99.95 62.31
C ILE A 171 -47.06 -101.23 61.53
N GLU A 172 -46.71 -102.35 62.13
CA GLU A 172 -47.25 -103.68 61.87
C GLU A 172 -48.46 -103.85 62.82
N LYS A 173 -49.66 -104.08 62.27
CA LYS A 173 -50.75 -104.87 62.87
C LYS A 173 -51.91 -105.02 61.90
#